data_AF-A0A7L6A4T7-F1
#
_entry.id   AF-A0A7L6A4T7-F1
#
_cell.length_a   1.000
_cell.length_b   1.000
_cell.length_c   1.000
_cell.angle_alpha   90.00
_cell.angle_beta   90.00
_cell.angle_gamma   90.00
#
_symmetry.space_group_name_H-M   'P 1'
#
loop_
_entity.id
_entity.type
_entity.pdbx_description
1 polymer ?
#
loop_
_entity_poly.entity_id
_entity_poly.type
_entity_poly.pdbx_seq_one_letter_code
_entity_poly.pdbx_strand_id
1 'polypeptide(L)'
;MSDSPPSSTRIKPDDQRPEHPDFWCKRFGEGITPWDAGCVPNAFADFVVRQPAPLDTLIPGCGSAWEARHLVDLGWPVTALDFSPAAVATARGVLGDAAVDLVCEDFFTFSPRRPYQLLYERAFLCALPRKLWPDWGRRVAELLPRGGLLAGYFFVCDQPKGPPFGILPGQLDELLAPNFTRIEDAAVDDSIPVFAGCERWQVWWRLAAGHHTASGEAQAADRTSGNRS
;
A
#
# COMPACT_ATOMS: atom_id res chain seq x y z
N MET A 1 6.52 -48.98 17.58
CA MET A 1 5.84 -48.06 16.65
C MET A 1 4.98 -47.18 17.53
N SER A 2 5.41 -45.94 17.79
CA SER A 2 4.63 -44.98 18.56
C SER A 2 4.09 -43.95 17.58
N ASP A 3 2.82 -44.13 17.20
CA ASP A 3 2.05 -43.11 16.48
C ASP A 3 1.79 -41.95 17.44
N SER A 4 2.44 -40.82 17.17
CA SER A 4 2.02 -39.53 17.73
C SER A 4 0.86 -39.02 16.87
N PRO A 5 -0.28 -38.61 17.47
CA PRO A 5 -1.39 -38.06 16.69
C PRO A 5 -0.96 -36.75 16.03
N PRO A 6 -1.52 -36.40 14.85
CA PRO A 6 -1.22 -35.14 14.19
C PRO A 6 -1.61 -33.97 15.08
N SER A 7 -0.65 -33.07 15.31
CA SER A 7 -0.85 -31.82 16.05
C SER A 7 -1.99 -31.03 15.43
N SER A 8 -3.11 -30.91 16.15
CA SER A 8 -4.20 -30.02 15.78
C SER A 8 -3.64 -28.60 15.71
N THR A 9 -3.59 -28.02 14.51
CA THR A 9 -3.09 -26.67 14.33
C THR A 9 -3.98 -25.71 15.10
N ARG A 10 -3.52 -25.25 16.27
CA ARG A 10 -4.28 -24.33 17.12
C ARG A 10 -4.45 -23.01 16.37
N ILE A 11 -5.68 -22.69 15.96
CA ILE A 11 -6.01 -21.39 15.38
C ILE A 11 -5.67 -20.31 16.43
N LYS A 12 -4.88 -19.31 16.03
CA LYS A 12 -4.54 -18.20 16.92
C LYS A 12 -5.78 -17.35 17.20
N PRO A 13 -5.91 -16.74 18.40
CA PRO A 13 -6.96 -15.78 18.70
C PRO A 13 -6.95 -14.58 17.73
N ASP A 14 -8.09 -13.91 17.58
CA ASP A 14 -8.25 -12.83 16.59
C ASP A 14 -7.38 -11.60 16.91
N ASP A 15 -7.11 -11.31 18.20
CA ASP A 15 -6.17 -10.25 18.63
C ASP A 15 -4.69 -10.53 18.28
N GLN A 16 -4.40 -11.72 17.74
CA GLN A 16 -3.08 -12.16 17.26
C GLN A 16 -3.04 -12.37 15.73
N ARG A 17 -4.09 -11.97 15.01
CA ARG A 17 -4.23 -12.15 13.57
C ARG A 17 -4.48 -10.81 12.87
N PRO A 18 -3.54 -10.28 12.08
CA PRO A 18 -3.65 -8.94 11.52
C PRO A 18 -4.73 -8.78 10.45
N GLU A 19 -5.35 -9.86 9.96
CA GLU A 19 -6.58 -9.77 9.15
C GLU A 19 -7.84 -9.39 9.93
N HIS A 20 -7.77 -9.29 11.27
CA HIS A 20 -8.92 -8.97 12.11
C HIS A 20 -8.75 -7.63 12.81
N PRO A 21 -9.84 -6.86 12.99
CA PRO A 21 -9.77 -5.55 13.64
C PRO A 21 -9.29 -5.64 15.08
N ASP A 22 -9.56 -6.73 15.81
CA ASP A 22 -9.13 -6.94 17.20
C ASP A 22 -7.62 -6.80 17.38
N PHE A 23 -6.83 -7.29 16.42
CA PHE A 23 -5.37 -7.20 16.44
C PHE A 23 -4.90 -5.75 16.47
N TRP A 24 -5.53 -4.90 15.67
CA TRP A 24 -5.20 -3.48 15.57
C TRP A 24 -5.81 -2.69 16.71
N CYS A 25 -7.07 -2.98 17.08
CA CYS A 25 -7.76 -2.34 18.19
C CYS A 25 -6.98 -2.47 19.50
N LYS A 26 -6.46 -3.67 19.79
CA LYS A 26 -5.62 -3.90 20.97
C LYS A 26 -4.40 -2.98 20.98
N ARG A 27 -3.68 -2.89 19.86
CA ARG A 27 -2.45 -2.10 19.77
C ARG A 27 -2.70 -0.59 19.89
N PHE A 28 -3.73 -0.08 19.22
CA PHE A 28 -4.16 1.31 19.38
C PHE A 28 -4.61 1.58 20.82
N GLY A 29 -5.41 0.68 21.42
CA GLY A 29 -5.88 0.81 22.81
C GLY A 29 -4.76 0.78 23.85
N GLU A 30 -3.68 0.05 23.58
CA GLU A 30 -2.47 -0.01 24.42
C GLU A 30 -1.45 1.10 24.12
N GLY A 31 -1.69 1.95 23.10
CA GLY A 31 -0.75 2.98 22.65
C GLY A 31 0.51 2.43 21.96
N ILE A 32 0.48 1.18 21.49
CA ILE A 32 1.59 0.49 20.83
C ILE A 32 1.44 0.66 19.31
N THR A 33 1.79 1.84 18.81
CA THR A 33 1.69 2.21 17.39
C THR A 33 3.06 2.56 16.80
N PRO A 34 4.03 1.61 16.76
CA PRO A 34 5.40 1.90 16.30
C PRO A 34 5.49 2.28 14.81
N TRP A 35 4.41 2.08 14.04
CA TRP A 35 4.27 2.50 12.64
C TRP A 35 3.76 3.94 12.49
N ASP A 36 3.26 4.58 13.55
CA ASP A 36 2.80 5.95 13.50
C ASP A 36 4.00 6.91 13.59
N ALA A 37 4.22 7.70 12.54
CA ALA A 37 5.30 8.68 12.50
C ALA A 37 4.96 9.98 13.26
N GLY A 38 3.69 10.23 13.60
CA GLY A 38 3.27 11.48 14.21
C GLY A 38 3.27 12.69 13.26
N CYS A 39 3.64 12.49 12.00
CA CYS A 39 3.76 13.51 10.98
C CYS A 39 3.69 12.91 9.56
N VAL A 40 3.62 13.80 8.57
CA VAL A 40 3.66 13.41 7.16
C VAL A 40 5.12 13.26 6.69
N PRO A 41 5.48 12.14 6.04
CA PRO A 41 6.79 11.96 5.44
C PRO A 41 7.07 12.90 4.26
N ASN A 42 8.35 13.20 4.04
CA ASN A 42 8.82 14.19 3.07
C ASN A 42 8.44 13.83 1.63
N ALA A 43 8.67 12.59 1.18
CA ALA A 43 8.40 12.21 -0.20
C ALA A 43 6.90 12.29 -0.55
N PHE A 44 6.01 12.04 0.41
CA PHE A 44 4.57 12.25 0.19
C PHE A 44 4.21 13.74 0.11
N ALA A 45 4.75 14.57 1.01
CA ALA A 45 4.55 16.02 0.97
C ALA A 45 5.06 16.62 -0.36
N ASP A 46 6.26 16.22 -0.80
CA ASP A 46 6.85 16.63 -2.08
C ASP A 46 6.02 16.14 -3.27
N PHE A 47 5.52 14.91 -3.24
CA PHE A 47 4.63 14.39 -4.27
C PHE A 47 3.34 15.23 -4.40
N VAL A 48 2.73 15.60 -3.28
CA VAL A 48 1.51 16.42 -3.24
C VAL A 48 1.74 17.80 -3.84
N VAL A 49 2.84 18.48 -3.48
CA VAL A 49 3.19 19.82 -4.01
C VAL A 49 3.48 19.79 -5.52
N ARG A 50 4.01 18.68 -6.05
CA ARG A 50 4.30 18.52 -7.48
C ARG A 50 3.06 18.28 -8.34
N GLN A 51 1.89 17.99 -7.77
CA GLN A 51 0.69 17.76 -8.57
C GLN A 51 0.13 19.07 -9.11
N PRO A 52 -0.32 19.11 -10.38
CA PRO A 52 -0.86 20.33 -10.99
C PRO A 52 -2.23 20.73 -10.41
N ALA A 53 -2.93 19.81 -9.75
CA ALA A 53 -4.20 20.03 -9.08
C ALA A 53 -4.42 18.96 -7.99
N PRO A 54 -5.30 19.20 -7.01
CA PRO A 54 -5.71 18.18 -6.06
C PRO A 54 -6.33 16.95 -6.73
N LEU A 55 -6.04 15.76 -6.19
CA LEU A 55 -6.56 14.48 -6.66
C LEU A 55 -7.51 13.89 -5.61
N ASP A 56 -8.65 13.35 -6.02
CA ASP A 56 -9.51 12.54 -5.15
C ASP A 56 -8.71 11.34 -4.62
N THR A 57 -8.42 11.34 -3.32
CA THR A 57 -7.44 10.44 -2.70
C THR A 57 -8.09 9.43 -1.75
N LEU A 58 -7.73 8.16 -1.87
CA LEU A 58 -8.04 7.11 -0.89
C LEU A 58 -6.78 6.75 -0.10
N ILE A 59 -6.90 6.73 1.23
CA ILE A 59 -5.87 6.25 2.16
C ILE A 59 -6.41 5.01 2.90
N PRO A 60 -6.13 3.77 2.43
CA PRO A 60 -6.50 2.56 3.15
C PRO A 60 -5.53 2.24 4.28
N GLY A 61 -6.08 1.71 5.38
CA GLY A 61 -5.30 1.49 6.61
C GLY A 61 -4.76 2.79 7.19
N CYS A 62 -5.60 3.83 7.23
CA CYS A 62 -5.14 5.19 7.52
C CYS A 62 -4.55 5.38 8.93
N GLY A 63 -4.79 4.45 9.87
CA GLY A 63 -4.23 4.54 11.21
C GLY A 63 -4.61 5.84 11.91
N SER A 64 -3.61 6.67 12.23
CA SER A 64 -3.80 8.01 12.84
C SER A 64 -4.11 9.12 11.83
N ALA A 65 -4.03 8.85 10.52
CA ALA A 65 -4.47 9.73 9.43
C ALA A 65 -3.78 11.11 9.35
N TRP A 66 -2.51 11.22 9.72
CA TRP A 66 -1.71 12.44 9.54
C TRP A 66 -1.65 12.90 8.08
N GLU A 67 -1.54 11.95 7.15
CA GLU A 67 -1.53 12.22 5.71
C GLU A 67 -2.89 12.74 5.23
N ALA A 68 -4.00 12.26 5.78
CA ALA A 68 -5.33 12.80 5.46
C ALA A 68 -5.49 14.24 5.97
N ARG A 69 -4.97 14.54 7.17
CA ARG A 69 -4.97 15.90 7.73
C ARG A 69 -4.22 16.87 6.82
N HIS A 70 -3.03 16.48 6.38
CA HIS A 70 -2.20 17.27 5.48
C HIS A 70 -2.86 17.54 4.13
N LEU A 71 -3.48 16.52 3.53
CA LEU A 71 -4.23 16.67 2.28
C LEU A 71 -5.37 17.69 2.42
N VAL A 72 -6.18 17.60 3.47
CA VAL A 72 -7.27 18.56 3.68
C VAL A 72 -6.76 19.98 3.89
N ASP A 73 -5.64 20.16 4.60
CA ASP A 73 -5.04 21.48 4.81
C ASP A 73 -4.57 22.13 3.49
N LEU A 74 -4.31 21.31 2.46
CA LEU A 74 -3.99 21.74 1.10
C LEU A 74 -5.20 21.77 0.16
N GLY A 75 -6.41 21.55 0.68
CA GLY A 75 -7.66 21.55 -0.09
C GLY A 75 -7.88 20.30 -0.95
N TRP A 76 -7.21 19.19 -0.64
CA TRP A 76 -7.41 17.93 -1.35
C TRP A 76 -8.61 17.16 -0.82
N PRO A 77 -9.46 16.62 -1.71
CA PRO A 77 -10.50 15.69 -1.30
C PRO A 77 -9.89 14.33 -0.94
N VAL A 78 -10.19 13.84 0.27
CA VAL A 78 -9.62 12.61 0.81
C VAL A 78 -10.68 11.77 1.53
N THR A 79 -10.62 10.47 1.28
CA THR A 79 -11.28 9.43 2.08
C THR A 79 -10.20 8.65 2.84
N ALA A 80 -10.29 8.66 4.17
CA ALA A 80 -9.40 7.92 5.05
C ALA A 80 -10.14 6.69 5.57
N LEU A 81 -9.62 5.50 5.29
CA LEU A 81 -10.29 4.23 5.52
C LEU A 81 -9.48 3.38 6.50
N ASP A 82 -10.10 2.89 7.56
CA ASP A 82 -9.51 1.87 8.43
C ASP A 82 -10.60 0.96 8.99
N PHE A 83 -10.37 -0.34 9.00
CA PHE A 83 -11.33 -1.32 9.53
C PHE A 83 -11.33 -1.44 11.06
N SER A 84 -10.37 -0.82 11.74
CA SER A 84 -10.22 -0.81 13.20
C SER A 84 -10.96 0.40 13.80
N PRO A 85 -12.04 0.19 14.59
CA PRO A 85 -12.72 1.29 15.26
C PRO A 85 -11.80 2.13 16.16
N ALA A 86 -10.77 1.52 16.77
CA ALA A 86 -9.80 2.24 17.60
C ALA A 86 -8.84 3.11 16.77
N ALA A 87 -8.44 2.64 15.58
CA ALA A 87 -7.66 3.45 14.64
C ALA A 87 -8.49 4.65 14.17
N VAL A 88 -9.73 4.41 13.77
CA VAL A 88 -10.67 5.48 13.38
C VAL A 88 -10.90 6.50 14.50
N ALA A 89 -10.98 6.06 15.76
CA ALA A 89 -11.07 6.98 16.90
C ALA A 89 -9.79 7.83 17.06
N THR A 90 -8.61 7.22 16.86
CA THR A 90 -7.32 7.92 16.87
C THR A 90 -7.24 8.95 15.73
N ALA A 91 -7.57 8.53 14.51
CA ALA A 91 -7.63 9.40 13.34
C ALA A 91 -8.54 10.61 13.57
N ARG A 92 -9.73 10.40 14.16
CA ARG A 92 -10.65 11.50 14.47
C ARG A 92 -10.01 12.55 15.39
N GLY A 93 -9.17 12.13 16.34
CA GLY A 93 -8.41 13.04 17.20
C GLY A 93 -7.40 13.90 16.45
N VAL A 94 -6.68 13.32 15.48
CA VAL A 94 -5.72 14.04 14.62
C VAL A 94 -6.42 14.97 13.64
N LEU A 95 -7.53 14.51 13.06
CA LEU A 95 -8.29 15.25 12.06
C LEU A 95 -9.03 16.45 12.68
N GLY A 96 -9.54 16.32 13.91
CA GLY A 96 -10.37 17.33 14.55
C GLY A 96 -11.61 17.62 13.71
N ASP A 97 -11.85 18.90 13.41
CA ASP A 97 -12.98 19.36 12.60
C ASP A 97 -12.69 19.38 11.08
N ALA A 98 -11.58 18.78 10.63
CA ALA A 98 -11.23 18.73 9.22
C ALA A 98 -12.30 17.98 8.40
N ALA A 99 -12.60 18.48 7.20
CA ALA A 99 -13.57 17.87 6.28
C ALA A 99 -12.97 16.66 5.55
N VAL A 100 -12.81 15.54 6.27
CA VAL A 100 -12.35 14.24 5.75
C VAL A 100 -13.51 13.25 5.75
N ASP A 101 -13.63 12.46 4.68
CA ASP A 101 -14.50 11.27 4.68
C ASP A 101 -13.78 10.14 5.43
N LEU A 102 -13.92 10.12 6.76
CA LEU A 102 -13.32 9.10 7.63
C LEU A 102 -14.27 7.90 7.77
N VAL A 103 -13.86 6.76 7.24
CA VAL A 103 -14.69 5.56 7.08
C VAL A 103 -14.13 4.39 7.90
N CYS A 104 -15.01 3.74 8.67
CA CYS A 104 -14.70 2.53 9.43
C CYS A 104 -15.17 1.28 8.65
N GLU A 105 -14.45 0.90 7.60
CA GLU A 105 -14.80 -0.24 6.73
C GLU A 105 -13.56 -1.06 6.34
N ASP A 106 -13.78 -2.29 5.89
CA ASP A 106 -12.75 -3.19 5.38
C ASP A 106 -12.41 -2.84 3.92
N PHE A 107 -11.11 -2.67 3.61
CA PHE A 107 -10.60 -2.32 2.27
C PHE A 107 -11.06 -3.26 1.14
N PHE A 108 -11.16 -4.56 1.40
CA PHE A 108 -11.54 -5.56 0.41
C PHE A 108 -13.04 -5.53 0.09
N THR A 109 -13.87 -4.98 0.97
CA THR A 109 -15.33 -4.88 0.79
C THR A 109 -15.85 -3.45 0.61
N PHE A 110 -15.03 -2.45 0.95
CA PHE A 110 -15.33 -1.02 0.86
C PHE A 110 -15.80 -0.63 -0.53
N SER A 111 -16.97 -0.04 -0.67
CA SER A 111 -17.52 0.34 -1.98
C SER A 111 -17.40 1.85 -2.23
N PRO A 112 -16.57 2.29 -3.21
CA PRO A 112 -16.36 3.70 -3.45
C PRO A 112 -17.63 4.39 -3.97
N ARG A 113 -17.98 5.53 -3.38
CA ARG A 113 -19.12 6.36 -3.84
C ARG A 113 -18.79 7.17 -5.10
N ARG A 114 -17.51 7.40 -5.34
CA ARG A 114 -16.94 8.13 -6.49
C ARG A 114 -15.58 7.51 -6.85
N PRO A 115 -15.13 7.61 -8.11
CA PRO A 115 -13.81 7.14 -8.48
C PRO A 115 -12.73 7.98 -7.77
N TYR A 116 -11.65 7.34 -7.34
CA TYR A 116 -10.45 8.03 -6.86
C TYR A 116 -9.48 8.26 -8.01
N GLN A 117 -8.57 9.20 -7.85
CA GLN A 117 -7.47 9.45 -8.77
C GLN A 117 -6.12 9.04 -8.16
N LEU A 118 -6.05 8.98 -6.83
CA LEU A 118 -4.87 8.58 -6.07
C LEU A 118 -5.26 7.55 -5.00
N LEU A 119 -4.49 6.47 -4.90
CA LEU A 119 -4.46 5.60 -3.73
C LEU A 119 -3.08 5.76 -3.07
N TYR A 120 -3.08 6.20 -1.82
CA TYR A 120 -1.85 6.34 -1.06
C TYR A 120 -1.53 5.05 -0.31
N GLU A 121 -0.30 4.56 -0.41
CA GLU A 121 0.15 3.37 0.31
C GLU A 121 1.23 3.77 1.32
N ARG A 122 1.04 3.37 2.58
CA ARG A 122 2.11 3.35 3.57
C ARG A 122 1.72 2.43 4.70
N ALA A 123 2.60 1.51 5.05
CA ALA A 123 2.40 0.55 6.13
C ALA A 123 1.13 -0.32 6.00
N PHE A 124 0.46 -0.35 4.84
CA PHE A 124 -0.80 -1.07 4.66
C PHE A 124 -0.55 -2.47 4.07
N LEU A 125 0.16 -2.56 2.94
CA LEU A 125 0.45 -3.86 2.31
C LEU A 125 1.23 -4.78 3.26
N CYS A 126 2.26 -4.23 3.92
CA CYS A 126 3.11 -4.99 4.83
C CYS A 126 2.40 -5.33 6.16
N ALA A 127 1.25 -4.71 6.46
CA ALA A 127 0.41 -5.06 7.59
C ALA A 127 -0.45 -6.32 7.32
N LEU A 128 -0.78 -6.59 6.06
CA LEU A 128 -1.63 -7.70 5.66
C LEU A 128 -0.91 -9.06 5.77
N PRO A 129 -1.60 -10.14 6.20
CA PRO A 129 -1.11 -11.49 5.97
C PRO A 129 -0.77 -11.72 4.49
N ARG A 130 0.38 -12.35 4.21
CA ARG A 130 0.87 -12.59 2.84
C ARG A 130 -0.14 -13.27 1.90
N LYS A 131 -1.04 -14.11 2.45
CA LYS A 131 -2.12 -14.75 1.68
C LYS A 131 -3.10 -13.77 1.03
N LEU A 132 -3.20 -12.54 1.54
CA LEU A 132 -4.09 -11.49 1.02
C LEU A 132 -3.41 -10.57 0.00
N TRP A 133 -2.09 -10.68 -0.21
CA TRP A 133 -1.38 -9.79 -1.12
C TRP A 133 -1.88 -9.85 -2.58
N PRO A 134 -2.19 -11.03 -3.16
CA PRO A 134 -2.79 -11.09 -4.50
C PRO A 134 -4.14 -10.37 -4.58
N ASP A 135 -4.95 -10.48 -3.52
CA ASP A 135 -6.24 -9.79 -3.43
C ASP A 135 -6.06 -8.28 -3.27
N TRP A 136 -5.04 -7.85 -2.53
CA TRP A 136 -4.69 -6.44 -2.40
C TRP A 136 -4.33 -5.82 -3.75
N GLY A 137 -3.44 -6.47 -4.53
CA GLY A 137 -3.03 -5.97 -5.84
C GLY A 137 -4.22 -5.84 -6.81
N ARG A 138 -5.11 -6.84 -6.82
CA ARG A 138 -6.37 -6.79 -7.58
C ARG A 138 -7.27 -5.67 -7.09
N ARG A 139 -7.43 -5.51 -5.79
CA ARG A 139 -8.34 -4.52 -5.19
C ARG A 139 -7.88 -3.08 -5.45
N VAL A 140 -6.58 -2.81 -5.37
CA VAL A 140 -6.00 -1.52 -5.78
C VAL A 140 -6.32 -1.24 -7.26
N ALA A 141 -6.25 -2.27 -8.11
CA ALA A 141 -6.65 -2.20 -9.52
C ALA A 141 -8.19 -2.13 -9.75
N GLU A 142 -9.03 -2.38 -8.76
CA GLU A 142 -10.48 -2.18 -8.89
C GLU A 142 -10.87 -0.76 -8.47
N LEU A 143 -10.20 -0.23 -7.44
CA LEU A 143 -10.49 1.07 -6.85
C LEU A 143 -9.92 2.24 -7.64
N LEU A 144 -8.83 2.04 -8.38
CA LEU A 144 -8.24 3.06 -9.24
C LEU A 144 -8.77 2.94 -10.68
N PRO A 145 -9.36 4.00 -11.27
CA PRO A 145 -9.61 4.06 -12.69
C PRO A 145 -8.29 4.10 -13.47
N ARG A 146 -8.39 3.88 -14.78
CA ARG A 146 -7.24 4.01 -15.70
C ARG A 146 -6.69 5.42 -15.67
N GLY A 147 -5.37 5.56 -15.68
CA GLY A 147 -4.70 6.84 -15.48
C GLY A 147 -4.61 7.29 -14.02
N GLY A 148 -5.21 6.57 -13.07
CA GLY A 148 -5.01 6.80 -11.65
C GLY A 148 -3.61 6.42 -11.17
N LEU A 149 -3.24 6.93 -10.00
CA LEU A 149 -1.93 6.72 -9.38
C LEU A 149 -2.05 5.87 -8.10
N LEU A 150 -1.15 4.92 -7.94
CA LEU A 150 -0.81 4.33 -6.66
C LEU A 150 0.54 4.93 -6.25
N ALA A 151 0.60 5.72 -5.18
CA ALA A 151 1.83 6.35 -4.71
C ALA A 151 2.04 6.05 -3.24
N GLY A 152 3.27 5.81 -2.80
CA GLY A 152 3.46 5.38 -1.42
C GLY A 152 4.83 4.88 -1.03
N TYR A 153 4.90 4.42 0.21
CA TYR A 153 6.08 3.88 0.89
C TYR A 153 5.96 2.36 1.03
N PHE A 154 6.65 1.65 0.13
CA PHE A 154 6.64 0.19 0.12
C PHE A 154 7.74 -0.37 1.02
N PHE A 155 7.39 -1.32 1.90
CA PHE A 155 8.33 -2.00 2.80
C PHE A 155 9.02 -3.18 2.08
N VAL A 156 10.08 -2.88 1.33
CA VAL A 156 10.82 -3.77 0.44
C VAL A 156 12.09 -4.31 1.11
N CYS A 157 12.00 -5.52 1.67
CA CYS A 157 13.13 -6.24 2.27
C CYS A 157 12.83 -7.74 2.44
N ASP A 158 13.85 -8.55 2.74
CA ASP A 158 13.66 -9.96 3.11
C ASP A 158 13.34 -10.11 4.61
N GLN A 159 12.11 -9.72 4.98
CA GLN A 159 11.62 -9.82 6.35
C GLN A 159 10.40 -10.76 6.41
N PRO A 160 10.59 -12.04 6.80
CA PRO A 160 9.52 -13.03 6.83
C PRO A 160 8.55 -12.86 8.02
N LYS A 161 9.01 -12.25 9.11
CA LYS A 161 8.20 -11.99 10.30
C LYS A 161 7.52 -10.63 10.18
N GLY A 162 6.33 -10.49 10.73
CA GLY A 162 5.59 -9.24 10.70
C GLY A 162 4.32 -9.30 11.54
N PRO A 163 3.45 -8.28 11.42
CA PRO A 163 3.66 -7.07 10.62
C PRO A 163 4.73 -6.13 11.22
N PRO A 164 5.45 -5.33 10.38
CA PRO A 164 5.38 -5.33 8.92
C PRO A 164 6.09 -6.57 8.31
N PHE A 165 5.47 -7.18 7.31
CA PHE A 165 6.06 -8.24 6.49
C PHE A 165 6.81 -7.64 5.31
N GLY A 166 8.08 -7.99 5.12
CA GLY A 166 8.88 -7.55 3.97
C GLY A 166 8.42 -8.23 2.68
N ILE A 167 8.32 -7.45 1.61
CA ILE A 167 8.08 -7.94 0.24
C ILE A 167 9.37 -7.81 -0.58
N LEU A 168 9.70 -8.82 -1.40
CA LEU A 168 10.81 -8.71 -2.34
C LEU A 168 10.38 -7.92 -3.58
N PRO A 169 11.29 -7.21 -4.27
CA PRO A 169 10.94 -6.42 -5.46
C PRO A 169 10.16 -7.21 -6.52
N GLY A 170 10.60 -8.42 -6.86
CA GLY A 170 9.92 -9.27 -7.85
C GLY A 170 8.51 -9.69 -7.43
N GLN A 171 8.27 -9.89 -6.12
CA GLN A 171 6.94 -10.20 -5.61
C GLN A 171 6.01 -8.97 -5.70
N LEU A 172 6.53 -7.77 -5.44
CA LEU A 172 5.75 -6.54 -5.62
C LEU A 172 5.41 -6.31 -7.10
N ASP A 173 6.37 -6.56 -7.99
CA ASP A 173 6.15 -6.50 -9.44
C ASP A 173 5.07 -7.49 -9.89
N GLU A 174 5.07 -8.74 -9.39
CA GLU A 174 4.01 -9.74 -9.67
C GLU A 174 2.60 -9.26 -9.28
N LEU A 175 2.47 -8.49 -8.19
CA LEU A 175 1.19 -7.96 -7.72
C LEU A 175 0.69 -6.80 -8.59
N LEU A 176 1.59 -5.94 -9.05
CA LEU A 176 1.24 -4.63 -9.63
C LEU A 176 1.44 -4.55 -11.15
N ALA A 177 2.51 -5.13 -11.70
CA ALA A 177 2.85 -5.04 -13.13
C ALA A 177 1.74 -5.50 -14.10
N PRO A 178 0.83 -6.45 -13.75
CA PRO A 178 -0.29 -6.77 -14.63
C PRO A 178 -1.25 -5.61 -14.92
N ASN A 179 -1.30 -4.61 -14.02
CA ASN A 179 -2.24 -3.49 -14.11
C ASN A 179 -1.57 -2.11 -14.10
N PHE A 180 -0.31 -2.03 -13.68
CA PHE A 180 0.38 -0.78 -13.41
C PHE A 180 1.77 -0.75 -14.05
N THR A 181 2.28 0.45 -14.27
CA THR A 181 3.70 0.69 -14.60
C THR A 181 4.31 1.55 -13.52
N ARG A 182 5.45 1.12 -12.94
CA ARG A 182 6.22 1.94 -12.00
C ARG A 182 6.85 3.11 -12.75
N ILE A 183 6.56 4.34 -12.31
CA ILE A 183 7.07 5.59 -12.92
C ILE A 183 8.05 6.34 -12.01
N GLU A 184 8.03 6.08 -10.69
CA GLU A 184 9.05 6.53 -9.76
C GLU A 184 9.44 5.38 -8.82
N ASP A 185 10.72 5.33 -8.46
CA ASP A 185 11.28 4.40 -7.46
C ASP A 185 12.52 5.05 -6.81
N ALA A 186 12.39 5.48 -5.56
CA ALA A 186 13.41 6.24 -4.85
C ALA A 186 13.67 5.69 -3.45
N ALA A 187 14.90 5.84 -2.98
CA ALA A 187 15.21 5.65 -1.57
C ALA A 187 14.63 6.80 -0.74
N VAL A 188 14.37 6.54 0.54
CA VAL A 188 13.91 7.54 1.51
C VAL A 188 14.87 7.57 2.70
N ASP A 189 15.00 8.71 3.36
CA ASP A 189 15.96 8.94 4.44
C ASP A 189 15.30 9.37 5.76
N ASP A 190 13.99 9.55 5.77
CA ASP A 190 13.16 9.97 6.91
C ASP A 190 12.32 8.84 7.52
N SER A 191 12.63 7.57 7.18
CA SER A 191 11.94 6.41 7.75
C SER A 191 12.08 6.32 9.27
N ILE A 192 10.96 6.06 9.94
CA ILE A 192 10.94 5.74 11.37
C ILE A 192 11.56 4.36 11.65
N PRO A 193 11.97 4.05 12.90
CA PRO A 193 12.78 2.86 13.20
C PRO A 193 12.21 1.52 12.74
N VAL A 194 10.88 1.35 12.74
CA VAL A 194 10.24 0.10 12.31
C VAL A 194 10.37 -0.15 10.79
N PHE A 195 10.62 0.91 10.01
CA PHE A 195 10.73 0.87 8.55
C PHE A 195 12.14 1.16 8.02
N ALA A 196 13.06 1.57 8.89
CA ALA A 196 14.41 2.00 8.53
C ALA A 196 15.15 0.96 7.66
N GLY A 197 15.71 1.44 6.54
CA GLY A 197 16.45 0.63 5.59
C GLY A 197 15.60 -0.31 4.71
N CYS A 198 14.28 -0.30 4.88
CA CYS A 198 13.37 -1.19 4.17
C CYS A 198 12.27 -0.44 3.40
N GLU A 199 12.05 0.85 3.65
CA GLU A 199 11.09 1.65 2.90
C GLU A 199 11.67 2.17 1.58
N ARG A 200 10.84 2.17 0.54
CA ARG A 200 11.10 2.84 -0.74
C ARG A 200 9.88 3.64 -1.17
N TRP A 201 10.11 4.87 -1.61
CA TRP A 201 9.07 5.65 -2.26
C TRP A 201 8.85 5.14 -3.68
N GLN A 202 7.61 4.84 -4.05
CA GLN A 202 7.27 4.46 -5.42
C GLN A 202 5.98 5.10 -5.87
N VAL A 203 5.91 5.38 -7.18
CA VAL A 203 4.69 5.81 -7.86
C VAL A 203 4.42 4.87 -9.03
N TRP A 204 3.18 4.43 -9.13
CA TRP A 204 2.70 3.47 -10.11
C TRP A 204 1.50 4.06 -10.87
N TRP A 205 1.61 4.09 -12.19
CA TRP A 205 0.56 4.56 -13.10
C TRP A 205 -0.36 3.41 -13.50
N ARG A 206 -1.69 3.61 -13.41
CA ARG A 206 -2.66 2.60 -13.85
C ARG A 206 -2.82 2.53 -15.38
N LEU A 207 -2.53 1.37 -15.97
CA LEU A 207 -2.53 1.14 -17.42
C LEU A 207 -3.90 1.35 -18.09
N ALA A 208 -3.86 1.77 -19.36
CA ALA A 208 -5.02 1.75 -20.26
C ALA A 208 -5.33 0.31 -20.75
N ALA A 209 -6.51 0.04 -21.34
CA ALA A 209 -6.77 -1.26 -21.98
C ALA A 209 -5.75 -1.51 -23.10
N GLY A 210 -5.24 -2.74 -23.18
CA GLY A 210 -4.59 -3.24 -24.39
C GLY A 210 -3.07 -3.17 -24.40
N HIS A 211 -2.40 -2.96 -23.26
CA HIS A 211 -0.95 -3.11 -23.16
C HIS A 211 -0.59 -4.37 -22.38
N HIS A 212 -0.86 -5.53 -22.98
CA HIS A 212 -0.03 -6.70 -22.74
C HIS A 212 1.26 -6.47 -23.52
N THR A 213 2.28 -5.88 -22.90
CA THR A 213 3.64 -5.97 -23.44
C THR A 213 4.12 -7.40 -23.23
N ALA A 214 3.96 -8.23 -24.26
CA ALA A 214 4.68 -9.48 -24.37
C ALA A 214 6.18 -9.15 -24.45
N SER A 215 6.89 -9.27 -23.33
CA SER A 215 8.34 -9.31 -23.31
C SER A 215 8.78 -10.73 -23.67
N GLY A 216 9.30 -10.90 -24.88
CA GLY A 216 9.86 -12.17 -25.35
C GLY A 216 10.72 -12.01 -26.59
N GLU A 217 12.01 -12.30 -26.43
CA GLU A 217 12.99 -12.72 -27.45
C GLU A 217 13.78 -11.64 -28.22
N ALA A 218 14.89 -11.26 -27.58
CA ALA A 218 16.26 -11.37 -28.07
C ALA A 218 16.50 -11.41 -29.60
N GLN A 219 17.23 -10.39 -30.05
CA GLN A 219 17.96 -10.36 -31.31
C GLN A 219 18.88 -11.60 -31.47
N ALA A 220 18.60 -12.43 -32.46
CA ALA A 220 19.60 -13.28 -33.09
C ALA A 220 20.00 -12.64 -34.42
N ALA A 221 21.28 -12.31 -34.53
CA ALA A 221 21.91 -11.65 -35.67
C ALA A 221 21.84 -12.50 -36.95
N ASP A 222 21.30 -11.91 -38.01
CA ASP A 222 21.47 -12.40 -39.38
C ASP A 222 22.88 -11.98 -39.87
N ARG A 223 23.81 -12.94 -39.87
CA ARG A 223 25.06 -12.85 -40.65
C ARG A 223 24.85 -13.56 -41.98
N THR A 224 24.30 -12.86 -42.96
CA THR A 224 24.40 -13.31 -44.35
C THR A 224 24.35 -12.17 -45.37
N SER A 225 25.52 -11.62 -45.71
CA SER A 225 25.87 -11.09 -47.05
C SER A 225 27.30 -10.52 -46.99
N GLY A 226 28.23 -10.80 -47.88
CA GLY A 226 28.09 -11.28 -49.25
C GLY A 226 28.24 -10.14 -50.26
N ASN A 227 29.49 -9.67 -50.42
CA ASN A 227 30.11 -9.29 -51.71
C ASN A 227 29.95 -7.86 -52.28
N ARG A 228 31.10 -7.41 -52.84
CA ARG A 228 31.39 -6.37 -53.86
C ARG A 228 31.77 -4.96 -53.40
N SER A 229 33.06 -4.66 -53.47
CA SER A 229 33.68 -3.89 -54.58
C SER A 229 35.18 -4.12 -54.61
#